data_AF-A0A1A8Q5M9-F1
#
_entry.id   AF-A0A1A8Q5M9-F1
#
_cell.length_a   1.000
_cell.length_b   1.000
_cell.length_c   1.000
_cell.angle_alpha   90.00
_cell.angle_beta   90.00
_cell.angle_gamma   90.00
#
_symmetry.space_group_name_H-M   'P 1'
#
loop_
_entity.id
_entity.type
_entity.pdbx_description
1 polymer ?
#
loop_
_entity_poly.entity_id
_entity_poly.type
_entity_poly.pdbx_seq_one_letter_code
_entity_poly.pdbx_strand_id
1 'polypeptide(L)'
;MADLNDQVRDFSTVKNLDDGSDSSDRSCRKGHKSTLPLVKPLSVEMDKETGFRRSVQMCLEHIREAMLRHKWQEAADYMASYPQVLEDRNGATAVPYKEVVWRICTEILHHHPRATMESCNITYERMKHSGVKLYLTICLEHCFHLLLNGQMEEAKLQLSVAESWRYGKESATQHHKVQLIQAYRSLLDYIIWCDKRRTRS
;
A
#
# COMPACT_ATOMS: atom_id res chain seq x y z
N MET A 1 49.77 8.66 -5.35
CA MET A 1 49.64 8.33 -6.79
C MET A 1 48.14 8.12 -7.04
N ALA A 2 47.59 8.94 -7.94
CA ALA A 2 46.20 9.02 -8.41
C ALA A 2 45.11 9.51 -7.42
N ASP A 3 44.60 10.68 -7.78
CA ASP A 3 43.50 11.49 -7.27
C ASP A 3 42.28 11.32 -8.21
N LEU A 4 41.16 11.97 -7.86
CA LEU A 4 39.92 12.24 -8.63
C LEU A 4 38.84 11.14 -8.60
N ASN A 5 37.54 11.43 -8.60
CA ASN A 5 36.71 12.59 -8.29
C ASN A 5 35.27 12.09 -8.50
N ASP A 6 34.33 12.54 -7.67
CA ASP A 6 32.96 12.91 -8.04
C ASP A 6 32.07 11.95 -8.87
N GLN A 7 31.00 11.45 -8.23
CA GLN A 7 29.74 11.20 -8.93
C GLN A 7 28.55 11.22 -7.96
N VAL A 8 28.27 12.39 -7.37
CA VAL A 8 26.89 12.78 -7.07
C VAL A 8 26.39 13.46 -8.34
N ARG A 9 25.62 12.74 -9.16
CA ARG A 9 25.03 13.32 -10.38
C ARG A 9 23.52 13.22 -10.33
N ASP A 10 22.92 14.38 -10.15
CA ASP A 10 21.51 14.72 -10.38
C ASP A 10 20.94 14.03 -11.62
N PHE A 11 19.82 13.35 -11.45
CA PHE A 11 18.92 12.99 -12.55
C PHE A 11 17.88 14.09 -12.73
N SER A 12 18.31 15.20 -13.33
CA SER A 12 17.39 16.13 -13.99
C SER A 12 18.07 16.76 -15.20
N THR A 13 17.96 16.12 -16.36
CA THR A 13 18.14 16.79 -17.65
C THR A 13 17.30 16.06 -18.71
N VAL A 14 16.05 16.51 -18.89
CA VAL A 14 15.37 16.36 -20.18
C VAL A 14 15.68 17.63 -20.94
N LYS A 15 16.51 17.51 -21.98
CA LYS A 15 16.85 18.56 -22.92
C LYS A 15 15.79 18.54 -24.02
N ASN A 16 14.91 19.56 -24.04
CA ASN A 16 14.13 19.91 -25.22
C ASN A 16 14.78 21.15 -25.86
N LEU A 17 14.99 21.07 -27.17
CA LEU A 17 15.47 22.16 -28.04
C LEU A 17 14.26 22.79 -28.75
N ASP A 18 14.52 24.01 -29.24
CA ASP A 18 13.71 24.89 -30.12
C ASP A 18 12.61 25.72 -29.44
N ASP A 19 12.43 27.01 -29.72
CA ASP A 19 13.05 27.99 -30.64
C ASP A 19 12.67 29.39 -30.12
N GLY A 20 13.48 30.42 -30.41
CA GLY A 20 13.38 31.75 -29.79
C GLY A 20 12.30 32.68 -30.38
N SER A 21 11.91 33.71 -29.63
CA SER A 21 11.80 35.10 -30.11
C SER A 21 11.47 36.06 -28.95
N ASP A 22 11.94 37.28 -29.12
CA ASP A 22 12.19 38.35 -28.14
C ASP A 22 10.98 39.28 -27.88
N SER A 23 11.07 40.09 -26.81
CA SER A 23 10.45 41.42 -26.60
C SER A 23 9.44 41.62 -25.45
N SER A 24 9.99 42.21 -24.37
CA SER A 24 9.59 43.46 -23.68
C SER A 24 8.30 43.59 -22.84
N ASP A 25 8.55 43.81 -21.53
CA ASP A 25 7.89 44.71 -20.54
C ASP A 25 6.36 44.83 -20.43
N ARG A 26 5.82 44.48 -19.24
CA ARG A 26 5.17 45.44 -18.30
C ARG A 26 4.59 44.78 -17.04
N SER A 27 5.12 45.22 -15.89
CA SER A 27 4.45 45.56 -14.62
C SER A 27 3.43 44.62 -13.95
N CYS A 28 3.85 44.16 -12.76
CA CYS A 28 3.11 43.57 -11.63
C CYS A 28 1.69 44.08 -11.34
N ARG A 29 0.75 43.14 -11.13
CA ARG A 29 -0.31 43.22 -10.12
C ARG A 29 -0.46 41.87 -9.41
N LYS A 30 0.01 41.81 -8.15
CA LYS A 30 -0.11 40.64 -7.25
C LYS A 30 -1.54 40.53 -6.73
N GLY A 31 -2.28 39.52 -7.18
CA GLY A 31 -3.44 38.98 -6.47
C GLY A 31 -3.06 37.62 -5.88
N HIS A 32 -2.94 37.55 -4.55
CA HIS A 32 -2.68 36.28 -3.86
C HIS A 32 -3.90 35.36 -4.01
N LYS A 33 -3.78 34.34 -4.86
CA LYS A 33 -4.67 33.17 -4.83
C LYS A 33 -3.98 32.09 -4.02
N SER A 34 -4.61 31.64 -2.95
CA SER A 34 -4.14 30.54 -2.10
C SER A 34 -4.06 29.25 -2.92
N THR A 35 -2.84 28.82 -3.24
CA THR A 35 -2.55 27.57 -3.92
C THR A 35 -2.68 26.40 -2.95
N LEU A 36 -3.91 25.93 -2.74
CA LEU A 36 -4.11 24.54 -2.34
C LEU A 36 -3.81 23.67 -3.58
N PRO A 37 -3.11 22.53 -3.45
CA PRO A 37 -2.84 21.67 -4.59
C PRO A 37 -4.16 21.09 -5.10
N LEU A 38 -4.68 21.70 -6.17
CA LEU A 38 -5.80 21.20 -6.95
C LEU A 38 -5.36 19.86 -7.55
N VAL A 39 -5.93 18.78 -7.04
CA VAL A 39 -5.79 17.43 -7.60
C VAL A 39 -6.15 17.52 -9.09
N LYS A 40 -5.18 17.29 -9.96
CA LYS A 40 -5.44 17.18 -11.39
C LYS A 40 -6.40 16.01 -11.59
N PRO A 41 -7.58 16.20 -12.21
CA PRO A 41 -8.35 15.06 -12.66
C PRO A 41 -7.48 14.29 -13.66
N LEU A 42 -7.33 12.99 -13.42
CA LEU A 42 -6.76 12.04 -14.38
C LEU A 42 -7.78 11.86 -15.53
N SER A 43 -8.04 12.92 -16.30
CA SER A 43 -8.69 12.77 -17.60
C SER A 43 -7.60 12.69 -18.66
N VAL A 44 -6.96 11.53 -18.73
CA VAL A 44 -6.34 11.12 -19.98
C VAL A 44 -7.51 10.82 -20.93
N GLU A 45 -7.53 11.43 -22.11
CA GLU A 45 -8.49 11.09 -23.16
C GLU A 45 -8.38 9.59 -23.46
N MET A 46 -9.45 8.85 -23.20
CA MET A 46 -9.47 7.40 -23.30
C MET A 46 -10.12 6.98 -24.61
N ASP A 47 -9.29 6.57 -25.55
CA ASP A 47 -9.64 5.69 -26.64
C ASP A 47 -10.37 4.45 -26.08
N LYS A 48 -11.61 4.26 -26.54
CA LYS A 48 -12.53 3.10 -26.34
C LYS A 48 -12.08 2.05 -25.32
N GLU A 49 -12.23 2.36 -24.04
CA GLU A 49 -12.17 1.35 -22.99
C GLU A 49 -13.34 0.37 -23.07
N THR A 50 -13.06 -0.91 -22.82
CA THR A 50 -14.08 -1.95 -22.67
C THR A 50 -14.99 -1.62 -21.48
N GLY A 51 -16.30 -1.87 -21.61
CA GLY A 51 -17.29 -1.49 -20.58
C GLY A 51 -16.96 -1.97 -19.16
N PHE A 52 -16.27 -3.10 -19.04
CA PHE A 52 -15.79 -3.65 -17.76
C PHE A 52 -14.76 -2.76 -17.07
N ARG A 53 -13.74 -2.24 -17.78
CA ARG A 53 -12.76 -1.33 -17.17
C ARG A 53 -13.41 -0.04 -16.68
N ARG A 54 -14.36 0.48 -17.45
CA ARG A 54 -15.14 1.66 -17.07
C ARG A 54 -15.96 1.41 -15.80
N SER A 55 -16.65 0.27 -15.68
CA SER A 55 -17.41 -0.06 -14.47
C SER A 55 -16.53 -0.25 -13.24
N VAL A 56 -15.34 -0.83 -13.43
CA VAL A 56 -14.33 -0.99 -12.37
C VAL A 56 -13.83 0.36 -11.87
N GLN A 57 -13.50 1.27 -12.78
CA GLN A 57 -13.07 2.61 -12.46
C GLN A 57 -14.15 3.39 -11.69
N MET A 58 -15.41 3.32 -12.13
CA MET A 58 -16.54 3.93 -11.42
C MET A 58 -16.72 3.34 -10.01
N CYS A 59 -16.57 2.02 -9.86
CA CYS A 59 -16.66 1.37 -8.54
C CYS A 59 -15.56 1.88 -7.59
N LEU A 60 -14.32 2.03 -8.07
CA LEU A 60 -13.23 2.60 -7.28
C LEU A 60 -13.51 4.05 -6.86
N GLU A 61 -14.08 4.85 -7.75
CA GLU A 61 -14.46 6.24 -7.46
C GLU A 61 -15.55 6.31 -6.38
N HIS A 62 -16.57 5.45 -6.45
CA HIS A 62 -17.60 5.35 -5.42
C HIS A 62 -17.04 4.90 -4.06
N ILE A 63 -16.14 3.92 -4.04
CA ILE A 63 -15.45 3.50 -2.80
C ILE A 63 -14.69 4.69 -2.21
N ARG A 64 -13.88 5.37 -3.01
CA ARG A 64 -13.10 6.54 -2.57
C ARG A 64 -14.00 7.65 -2.03
N GLU A 65 -15.10 7.96 -2.71
CA GLU A 65 -16.05 8.98 -2.27
C GLU A 65 -16.73 8.60 -0.95
N ALA A 66 -17.14 7.34 -0.79
CA ALA A 66 -17.74 6.84 0.45
C ALA A 66 -16.74 6.91 1.62
N MET A 67 -15.47 6.54 1.41
CA MET A 67 -14.40 6.66 2.40
C MET A 67 -14.17 8.12 2.81
N LEU A 68 -14.08 9.04 1.85
CA LEU A 68 -13.89 10.49 2.12
C LEU A 68 -15.07 11.10 2.91
N ARG A 69 -16.26 10.52 2.78
CA ARG A 69 -17.46 10.93 3.52
C ARG A 69 -17.64 10.16 4.84
N HIS A 70 -16.66 9.35 5.26
CA HIS A 70 -16.71 8.48 6.44
C HIS A 70 -17.88 7.48 6.43
N LYS A 71 -18.39 7.13 5.25
CA LYS A 71 -19.48 6.15 5.08
C LYS A 71 -18.90 4.75 4.90
N TRP A 72 -18.33 4.22 5.97
CA TRP A 72 -17.54 2.97 5.92
C TRP A 72 -18.34 1.72 5.54
N GLN A 73 -19.63 1.65 5.93
CA GLN A 73 -20.51 0.56 5.52
C GLN A 73 -20.76 0.57 4.00
N GLU A 74 -21.08 1.74 3.46
CA GLU A 74 -21.31 1.93 2.02
C GLU A 74 -20.02 1.64 1.21
N ALA A 75 -18.86 2.08 1.73
CA ALA A 75 -17.56 1.74 1.14
C ALA A 75 -17.30 0.21 1.15
N ALA A 76 -17.64 -0.49 2.24
CA ALA A 76 -17.48 -1.94 2.33
C ALA A 76 -18.39 -2.69 1.34
N ASP A 77 -19.63 -2.22 1.17
CA ASP A 77 -20.60 -2.82 0.24
C ASP A 77 -20.12 -2.68 -1.21
N TYR A 78 -19.62 -1.50 -1.60
CA TYR A 78 -18.97 -1.32 -2.90
C TYR A 78 -17.72 -2.20 -3.04
N MET A 79 -16.90 -2.28 -1.98
CA MET A 79 -15.68 -3.08 -1.97
C MET A 79 -15.93 -4.60 -2.05
N ALA A 80 -17.14 -5.08 -1.77
CA ALA A 80 -17.49 -6.49 -1.98
C ALA A 80 -17.60 -6.85 -3.48
N SER A 81 -17.91 -5.87 -4.33
CA SER A 81 -18.06 -6.04 -5.79
C SER A 81 -16.76 -5.80 -6.59
N TYR A 82 -15.85 -5.00 -6.02
CA TYR A 82 -14.56 -4.63 -6.60
C TYR A 82 -13.51 -5.76 -6.77
N PRO A 83 -13.48 -6.87 -5.99
CA PRO A 83 -12.42 -7.87 -6.08
C PRO A 83 -12.41 -8.64 -7.42
N GLN A 84 -13.49 -8.58 -8.19
CA GLN A 84 -13.56 -9.16 -9.55
C GLN A 84 -12.49 -8.58 -10.49
N VAL A 85 -11.95 -7.39 -10.18
CA VAL A 85 -10.81 -6.76 -10.87
C VAL A 85 -9.52 -7.56 -10.71
N LEU A 86 -9.37 -8.27 -9.59
CA LEU A 86 -8.18 -9.07 -9.31
C LEU A 86 -8.08 -10.33 -10.18
N GLU A 87 -9.18 -10.72 -10.83
CA GLU A 87 -9.25 -11.84 -11.77
C GLU A 87 -8.82 -11.44 -13.18
N ASP A 88 -8.69 -10.13 -13.48
CA ASP A 88 -8.27 -9.66 -14.80
C ASP A 88 -6.79 -9.99 -15.05
N ARG A 89 -6.57 -10.98 -15.93
CA ARG A 89 -5.33 -11.70 -16.20
C ARG A 89 -4.34 -10.86 -17.02
N ASN A 90 -4.16 -9.58 -16.74
CA ASN A 90 -3.16 -8.76 -17.41
C ASN A 90 -1.93 -8.53 -16.50
N GLY A 91 -0.86 -9.27 -16.79
CA GLY A 91 0.27 -9.49 -15.88
C GLY A 91 1.14 -8.27 -15.53
N ALA A 92 1.00 -7.14 -16.24
CA ALA A 92 1.80 -5.93 -15.99
C ALA A 92 1.14 -4.95 -14.99
N THR A 93 -0.19 -4.84 -14.99
CA THR A 93 -0.94 -3.92 -14.12
C THR A 93 -1.54 -4.59 -12.89
N ALA A 94 -1.53 -5.93 -12.81
CA ALA A 94 -2.17 -6.68 -11.72
C ALA A 94 -1.54 -6.45 -10.32
N VAL A 95 -0.26 -6.09 -10.23
CA VAL A 95 0.43 -5.86 -8.95
C VAL A 95 -0.07 -4.60 -8.22
N PRO A 96 -0.13 -3.40 -8.86
CA PRO A 96 -0.67 -2.21 -8.19
C PRO A 96 -2.14 -2.37 -7.80
N TYR A 97 -2.96 -3.09 -8.58
CA TYR A 97 -4.36 -3.34 -8.20
C TYR A 97 -4.48 -4.15 -6.91
N LYS A 98 -3.62 -5.17 -6.71
CA LYS A 98 -3.62 -5.98 -5.47
C LYS A 98 -3.23 -5.16 -4.24
N GLU A 99 -2.26 -4.28 -4.38
CA GLU A 99 -1.86 -3.39 -3.29
C GLU A 99 -2.96 -2.37 -2.97
N VAL A 100 -3.57 -1.76 -4.00
CA VAL A 100 -4.69 -0.82 -3.83
C VAL A 100 -5.88 -1.50 -3.14
N VAL A 101 -6.25 -2.70 -3.60
CA VAL A 101 -7.33 -3.49 -2.98
C VAL A 101 -7.02 -3.77 -1.52
N TRP A 102 -5.81 -4.25 -1.21
CA TRP A 102 -5.41 -4.54 0.16
C TRP A 102 -5.49 -3.29 1.06
N ARG A 103 -4.91 -2.16 0.63
CA ARG A 103 -4.92 -0.90 1.40
C ARG A 103 -6.33 -0.35 1.64
N ILE A 104 -7.21 -0.43 0.63
CA ILE A 104 -8.59 0.01 0.77
C ILE A 104 -9.34 -0.90 1.75
N CYS A 105 -9.18 -2.23 1.62
CA CYS A 105 -9.82 -3.18 2.53
C CYS A 105 -9.40 -2.95 3.98
N THR A 106 -8.11 -2.74 4.24
CA THR A 106 -7.61 -2.55 5.61
C THR A 106 -8.10 -1.25 6.20
N GLU A 107 -8.07 -0.16 5.43
CA GLU A 107 -8.61 1.14 5.86
C GLU A 107 -10.10 1.06 6.18
N ILE A 108 -10.91 0.43 5.30
CA ILE A 108 -12.34 0.24 5.54
C ILE A 108 -12.55 -0.58 6.82
N LEU A 109 -11.83 -1.68 7.01
CA LEU A 109 -11.96 -2.54 8.19
C LEU A 109 -11.62 -1.80 9.49
N HIS A 110 -10.55 -1.02 9.49
CA HIS A 110 -10.13 -0.25 10.67
C HIS A 110 -11.21 0.74 11.13
N HIS A 111 -12.02 1.25 10.21
CA HIS A 111 -13.07 2.23 10.51
C HIS A 111 -14.49 1.64 10.50
N HIS A 112 -14.65 0.36 10.21
CA HIS A 112 -15.96 -0.25 10.08
C HIS A 112 -16.59 -0.45 11.47
N PRO A 113 -17.81 0.08 11.73
CA PRO A 113 -18.44 0.03 13.05
C PRO A 113 -18.81 -1.39 13.50
N ARG A 114 -18.78 -2.36 12.58
CA ARG A 114 -19.05 -3.80 12.84
C ARG A 114 -17.84 -4.69 12.55
N ALA A 115 -16.64 -4.13 12.38
CA ALA A 115 -15.45 -4.97 12.19
C ALA A 115 -15.23 -5.82 13.44
N THR A 116 -15.30 -7.13 13.27
CA THR A 116 -14.89 -8.10 14.29
C THR A 116 -13.46 -8.53 14.02
N MET A 117 -12.75 -8.97 15.06
CA MET A 117 -11.40 -9.53 14.92
C MET A 117 -11.37 -10.66 13.88
N GLU A 118 -12.38 -11.52 13.89
CA GLU A 118 -12.50 -12.62 12.94
C GLU A 118 -12.62 -12.13 11.50
N SER A 119 -13.42 -11.10 11.25
CA SER A 119 -13.56 -10.47 9.93
C SER A 119 -12.26 -9.83 9.43
N CYS A 120 -11.48 -9.22 10.33
CA CYS A 120 -10.15 -8.71 10.02
C CYS A 120 -9.20 -9.84 9.63
N ASN A 121 -9.13 -10.90 10.43
CA ASN A 121 -8.27 -12.05 10.18
C ASN A 121 -8.60 -12.73 8.84
N ILE A 122 -9.88 -12.97 8.56
CA ILE A 122 -10.33 -13.55 7.29
C ILE A 122 -9.88 -12.68 6.10
N THR A 123 -9.99 -11.36 6.23
CA THR A 123 -9.54 -10.44 5.17
C THR A 123 -8.03 -10.49 4.98
N TYR A 124 -7.25 -10.47 6.05
CA TYR A 124 -5.79 -10.60 5.96
C TYR A 124 -5.37 -11.92 5.31
N GLU A 125 -5.97 -13.05 5.70
CA GLU A 125 -5.68 -14.36 5.07
C GLU A 125 -6.03 -14.38 3.58
N ARG A 126 -7.18 -13.83 3.19
CA ARG A 126 -7.53 -13.68 1.77
C ARG A 126 -6.49 -12.84 1.01
N MET A 127 -6.02 -11.75 1.59
CA MET A 127 -5.05 -10.87 0.95
C MET A 127 -3.67 -11.50 0.84
N LYS A 128 -3.23 -12.31 1.81
CA LYS A 128 -1.96 -13.06 1.71
C LYS A 128 -1.91 -13.95 0.47
N HIS A 129 -3.05 -14.52 0.07
CA HIS A 129 -3.15 -15.34 -1.13
C HIS A 129 -3.26 -14.56 -2.44
N SER A 130 -3.44 -13.23 -2.39
CA SER A 130 -3.57 -12.39 -3.59
C SER A 130 -2.27 -12.32 -4.41
N GLY A 131 -1.09 -12.42 -3.78
CA GLY A 131 0.17 -12.39 -4.51
C GLY A 131 1.43 -12.53 -3.66
N VAL A 132 2.40 -13.26 -4.21
CA VAL A 132 3.66 -13.61 -3.53
C VAL A 132 4.48 -12.37 -3.10
N LYS A 133 4.50 -11.32 -3.92
CA LYS A 133 5.29 -10.09 -3.63
C LYS A 133 4.74 -9.32 -2.43
N LEU A 134 3.43 -9.41 -2.19
CA LEU A 134 2.75 -8.68 -1.12
C LEU A 134 2.70 -9.48 0.18
N TYR A 135 2.77 -10.81 0.09
CA TYR A 135 2.66 -11.74 1.23
C TYR A 135 3.42 -11.28 2.49
N LEU A 136 4.73 -11.03 2.39
CA LEU A 136 5.54 -10.63 3.56
C LEU A 136 5.08 -9.29 4.18
N THR A 137 4.64 -8.34 3.34
CA THR A 137 4.13 -7.05 3.81
C THR A 137 2.80 -7.22 4.55
N ILE A 138 1.91 -8.05 3.99
CA ILE A 138 0.59 -8.34 4.57
C ILE A 138 0.76 -9.09 5.90
N CYS A 139 1.71 -10.03 6.00
CA CYS A 139 2.02 -10.72 7.24
C CYS A 139 2.54 -9.76 8.33
N LEU A 140 3.38 -8.79 7.98
CA LEU A 140 3.84 -7.76 8.91
C LEU A 140 2.68 -6.89 9.41
N GLU A 141 1.82 -6.42 8.52
CA GLU A 141 0.68 -5.60 8.91
C GLU A 141 -0.31 -6.38 9.79
N HIS A 142 -0.61 -7.64 9.43
CA HIS A 142 -1.45 -8.51 10.24
C HIS A 142 -0.84 -8.75 11.63
N CYS A 143 0.48 -8.91 11.72
CA CYS A 143 1.17 -9.01 13.02
C CYS A 143 0.93 -7.76 13.87
N PHE A 144 1.09 -6.55 13.32
CA PHE A 144 0.83 -5.32 14.06
C PHE A 144 -0.63 -5.19 14.48
N HIS A 145 -1.58 -5.59 13.62
CA HIS A 145 -2.99 -5.63 13.97
C HIS A 145 -3.23 -6.52 15.20
N LEU A 146 -2.66 -7.72 15.23
CA LEU A 146 -2.78 -8.64 16.36
C LEU A 146 -2.14 -8.08 17.64
N LEU A 147 -0.98 -7.43 17.52
CA LEU A 147 -0.29 -6.79 18.65
C LEU A 147 -1.10 -5.64 19.26
N LEU A 148 -1.70 -4.77 18.42
CA LEU A 148 -2.56 -3.68 18.90
C LEU A 148 -3.76 -4.19 19.69
N ASN A 149 -4.21 -5.41 19.41
CA ASN A 149 -5.32 -6.06 20.10
C ASN A 149 -4.88 -7.01 21.24
N GLY A 150 -3.59 -7.03 21.57
CA GLY A 150 -3.05 -7.84 22.68
C GLY A 150 -2.86 -9.33 22.37
N GLN A 151 -3.03 -9.78 21.12
CA GLN A 151 -2.89 -11.17 20.71
C GLN A 151 -1.43 -11.51 20.37
N MET A 152 -0.56 -11.50 21.38
CA MET A 152 0.88 -11.60 21.20
C MET A 152 1.36 -12.97 20.69
N GLU A 153 0.73 -14.06 21.14
CA GLU A 153 1.10 -15.42 20.71
C GLU A 153 0.67 -15.68 19.25
N GLU A 154 -0.53 -15.24 18.86
CA GLU A 154 -0.98 -15.28 17.46
C GLU A 154 -0.08 -14.41 16.56
N ALA A 155 0.29 -13.21 17.00
CA ALA A 155 1.19 -12.33 16.26
C ALA A 155 2.55 -13.01 15.99
N LYS A 156 3.10 -13.70 16.99
CA LYS A 156 4.33 -14.49 16.85
C LYS A 156 4.16 -15.66 15.90
N LEU A 157 3.04 -16.39 15.98
CA LEU A 157 2.74 -17.50 15.07
C LEU A 157 2.72 -17.01 13.62
N GLN A 158 2.08 -15.87 13.35
CA GLN A 158 2.01 -15.28 12.03
C GLN A 158 3.40 -14.93 11.46
N LEU A 159 4.28 -14.34 12.27
CA LEU A 159 5.66 -14.07 11.86
C LEU A 159 6.47 -15.34 11.61
N SER A 160 6.23 -16.39 12.40
CA SER A 160 6.91 -17.69 12.24
C SER A 160 6.54 -18.36 10.91
N VAL A 161 5.25 -18.32 10.54
CA VAL A 161 4.78 -18.80 9.24
C VAL A 161 5.40 -17.96 8.11
N ALA A 162 5.41 -16.64 8.26
CA ALA A 162 5.96 -15.73 7.26
C ALA A 162 7.48 -15.91 7.05
N GLU A 163 8.24 -16.20 8.11
CA GLU A 163 9.68 -16.48 8.03
C GLU A 163 9.98 -17.73 7.18
N SER A 164 9.13 -18.75 7.29
CA SER A 164 9.28 -20.02 6.55
C SER A 164 8.95 -19.89 5.05
N TRP A 165 8.37 -18.76 4.63
CA TRP A 165 8.00 -18.54 3.24
C TRP A 165 9.24 -18.40 2.35
N ARG A 166 9.32 -19.26 1.33
CA ARG A 166 10.41 -19.29 0.34
C ARG A 166 9.79 -19.35 -1.06
N TYR A 167 9.85 -18.26 -1.82
CA TYR A 167 9.37 -18.26 -3.20
C TYR A 167 10.22 -17.39 -4.12
N GLY A 168 10.73 -17.99 -5.20
CA GLY A 168 11.44 -17.32 -6.27
C GLY A 168 12.86 -16.86 -5.91
N LYS A 169 13.44 -16.05 -6.81
CA LYS A 169 14.73 -15.37 -6.55
C LYS A 169 14.48 -14.23 -5.56
N GLU A 170 15.21 -14.23 -4.46
CA GLU A 170 15.10 -13.22 -3.41
C GLU A 170 15.60 -11.87 -3.94
N SER A 171 14.69 -10.92 -4.07
CA SER A 171 15.05 -9.53 -4.33
C SER A 171 15.60 -8.87 -3.06
N ALA A 172 16.45 -7.85 -3.21
CA ALA A 172 16.99 -7.12 -2.06
C ALA A 172 15.89 -6.57 -1.11
N THR A 173 14.73 -6.15 -1.66
CA THR A 173 13.60 -5.67 -0.85
C THR A 173 12.88 -6.80 -0.11
N GLN A 174 12.81 -8.00 -0.67
CA GLN A 174 12.30 -9.17 0.05
C GLN A 174 13.23 -9.57 1.19
N HIS A 175 14.55 -9.51 0.97
CA HIS A 175 15.54 -9.82 1.99
C HIS A 175 15.40 -8.94 3.24
N HIS A 176 15.28 -7.62 3.06
CA HIS A 176 15.06 -6.70 4.17
C HIS A 176 13.74 -7.00 4.92
N LYS A 177 12.67 -7.39 4.22
CA LYS A 177 11.41 -7.78 4.86
C LYS A 177 11.54 -9.07 5.69
N VAL A 178 12.29 -10.05 5.19
CA VAL A 178 12.56 -11.29 5.94
C VAL A 178 13.37 -10.99 7.21
N GLN A 179 14.43 -10.17 7.11
CA GLN A 179 15.19 -9.72 8.28
C GLN A 179 14.31 -8.99 9.30
N LEU A 180 13.39 -8.14 8.82
CA LEU A 180 12.45 -7.43 9.68
C LEU A 180 11.50 -8.39 10.40
N ILE A 181 10.96 -9.39 9.69
CA ILE A 181 10.11 -10.44 10.28
C ILE A 181 10.89 -11.20 11.37
N GLN A 182 12.14 -11.56 11.12
CA GLN A 182 13.00 -12.25 12.08
C GLN A 182 13.27 -11.41 13.33
N ALA A 183 13.58 -10.12 13.14
CA ALA A 183 13.78 -9.18 14.24
C ALA A 183 12.53 -9.05 15.11
N TYR A 184 11.35 -8.86 14.52
CA TYR A 184 10.11 -8.78 15.29
C TYR A 184 9.76 -10.10 15.98
N ARG A 185 9.95 -11.24 15.32
CA ARG A 185 9.68 -12.56 15.94
C ARG A 185 10.56 -12.77 17.17
N SER A 186 11.86 -12.53 17.05
CA SER A 186 12.80 -12.69 18.16
C SER A 186 12.52 -11.71 19.32
N LEU A 187 12.07 -10.49 19.00
CA LEU A 187 11.61 -9.54 20.02
C LEU A 187 10.37 -10.05 20.77
N LEU A 188 9.38 -10.59 20.06
CA LEU A 188 8.21 -11.20 20.69
C LEU A 188 8.59 -12.42 21.54
N ASP A 189 9.50 -13.26 21.06
CA ASP A 189 10.06 -14.38 21.83
C ASP A 189 10.66 -13.91 23.16
N TYR A 190 11.43 -12.82 23.13
CA TYR A 190 12.02 -12.23 24.33
C TYR A 190 10.95 -11.68 25.29
N ILE A 191 9.97 -10.94 24.78
CA ILE A 191 8.90 -10.34 25.60
C ILE A 191 8.07 -11.45 26.27
N ILE A 192 7.65 -12.46 25.51
CA ILE A 192 6.90 -13.63 26.03
C ILE A 192 7.71 -14.36 27.10
N TRP A 193 9.03 -14.52 26.90
CA TRP A 193 9.90 -15.14 27.89
C TRP A 193 10.02 -14.30 29.18
N CYS A 194 10.15 -12.98 29.06
CA CYS A 194 10.16 -12.06 30.19
C CYS A 194 8.87 -12.16 31.01
N ASP A 195 7.71 -12.25 30.35
CA ASP A 195 6.42 -12.37 31.01
C ASP A 195 6.29 -13.72 31.77
N LYS A 196 6.71 -14.81 31.13
CA LYS A 196 6.78 -16.15 31.77
C LYS A 196 7.74 -16.18 32.97
N ARG A 197 8.79 -15.37 32.96
CA ARG A 197 9.70 -15.25 34.12
C ARG A 197 9.09 -14.46 35.26
N ARG A 198 8.33 -13.39 34.97
CA ARG A 198 7.68 -12.56 35.99
C ARG A 198 6.55 -13.30 36.69
N THR A 199 5.77 -14.09 35.95
CA THR A 199 4.66 -14.90 36.47
C THR A 199 5.10 -16.13 37.29
N ARG A 200 6.39 -16.49 37.24
CA ARG A 200 6.99 -17.56 38.04
C ARG A 200 7.62 -17.07 39.36
N SER A 201 7.72 -15.75 39.54
CA SER A 201 8.24 -15.12 40.76
C SER A 201 7.10 -14.70 41.66
#